data_AF-A8RKP8-F1
#
_entry.id   AF-A8RKP8-F1
#
_cell.length_a   1.000
_cell.length_b   1.000
_cell.length_c   1.000
_cell.angle_alpha   90.00
_cell.angle_beta   90.00
_cell.angle_gamma   90.00
#
_symmetry.space_group_name_H-M   'P 1'
#
loop_
_entity.id
_entity.type
_entity.pdbx_description
1 polymer ?
#
loop_
_entity_poly.entity_id
_entity_poly.type
_entity_poly.pdbx_seq_one_letter_code
_entity_poly.pdbx_strand_id
1 'polypeptide(L)'
;MAIHSCRVVEATKKHQKSQYLNVLNHETEKERKYVVFASNNIIQVIMESFTQKETRAGYSISTKMKRVWETQIDLVKVLEKICKKYNLTFFAIYGTLLGAIRHEGYIPWDDDIDVVMPRKDFEKFKKMAVNELEYPYVLVPMRNEVDFFSGGLLRLRNDDTLGADMWDANFRQHNGIWIDILALDRAFNNDWIQKEKVKYILFIQQSIIFKLHGPKTKVWMNISNSRWKKINIICEIFSLRILYLLLNLFFRIGSICNSKYVGIYTHFGGYQNQRLYKKDFNEMEEKTFEYISIPVPKGYKRVLEMTMGRDYMQYPDEESRKPHHQSIFDPECSYRIWQNRFYGVFQITSEKVIVLFGTGQMLDDYMQKYGAQYTPKYLIDNSAEKWGKEKYGIIISRPECLMDIPKKNLHIIICNIYYRQIGKQLEKMGFSEYYIYVQNKAWIIEDFMKDNEG
;
A
#
# COMPACT_ATOMS: atom_id res chain seq x y z
N MET A 1 32.78 -36.13 39.05
CA MET A 1 32.80 -35.03 38.07
C MET A 1 31.99 -35.47 36.88
N ALA A 2 31.00 -34.65 36.50
CA ALA A 2 30.08 -34.82 35.38
C ALA A 2 29.00 -35.93 35.51
N ILE A 3 27.84 -35.62 34.92
CA ILE A 3 26.65 -36.44 34.67
C ILE A 3 25.55 -36.38 35.75
N HIS A 4 24.77 -35.28 35.77
CA HIS A 4 23.28 -35.24 35.93
C HIS A 4 22.76 -33.81 36.14
N SER A 5 22.82 -32.96 35.11
CA SER A 5 22.18 -31.63 35.13
C SER A 5 21.60 -31.28 33.76
N CYS A 6 20.56 -32.00 33.33
CA CYS A 6 19.82 -31.62 32.12
C CYS A 6 18.36 -32.14 32.10
N ARG A 7 17.64 -32.08 33.24
CA ARG A 7 16.21 -32.47 33.29
C ARG A 7 15.28 -31.62 34.18
N VAL A 8 15.71 -30.46 34.67
CA VAL A 8 14.87 -29.63 35.59
C VAL A 8 14.48 -28.27 35.02
N VAL A 9 14.91 -27.90 33.81
CA VAL A 9 14.57 -26.57 33.21
C VAL A 9 13.37 -26.62 32.25
N GLU A 10 12.90 -27.81 31.85
CA GLU A 10 11.74 -27.94 30.93
C GLU A 10 10.38 -28.14 31.63
N ALA A 11 10.36 -28.39 32.94
CA ALA A 11 9.10 -28.54 33.69
C ALA A 11 8.49 -27.20 34.16
N THR A 12 9.29 -26.14 34.27
CA THR A 12 8.87 -24.86 34.87
C THR A 12 8.25 -23.88 33.87
N LYS A 13 8.49 -24.03 32.56
CA LYS A 13 7.88 -23.16 31.52
C LYS A 13 6.46 -23.58 31.10
N LYS A 14 6.06 -24.84 31.35
CA LYS A 14 4.70 -25.32 31.07
C LYS A 14 3.71 -25.00 32.20
N HIS A 15 4.21 -24.85 33.43
CA HIS A 15 3.36 -24.59 34.61
C HIS A 15 3.01 -23.10 34.78
N GLN A 16 3.87 -22.16 34.35
CA GLN A 16 3.53 -20.73 34.36
C GLN A 16 2.50 -20.35 33.28
N LYS A 17 2.46 -21.02 32.12
CA LYS A 17 1.46 -20.74 31.08
C LYS A 17 0.05 -21.26 31.45
N SER A 18 -0.02 -22.30 32.29
CA SER A 18 -1.28 -22.86 32.79
C SER A 18 -1.92 -22.04 33.91
N GLN A 19 -1.13 -21.29 34.68
CA GLN A 19 -1.67 -20.40 35.72
C GLN A 19 -2.25 -19.10 35.15
N TYR A 20 -1.70 -18.58 34.03
CA TYR A 20 -2.25 -17.38 33.38
C TYR A 20 -3.58 -17.60 32.66
N LEU A 21 -3.90 -18.84 32.26
CA LEU A 21 -5.16 -19.17 31.58
C LEU A 21 -6.31 -19.56 32.52
N ASN A 22 -6.03 -19.86 33.80
CA ASN A 22 -7.05 -20.28 34.78
C ASN A 22 -7.53 -19.16 35.72
N VAL A 23 -7.03 -17.92 35.56
CA VAL A 23 -7.49 -16.76 36.37
C VAL A 23 -8.68 -16.03 35.71
N LEU A 24 -9.03 -16.37 34.47
CA LEU A 24 -10.08 -15.68 33.69
C LEU A 24 -11.52 -15.85 34.19
N ASN A 25 -11.78 -16.59 35.27
CA ASN A 25 -13.15 -16.85 35.75
C ASN A 25 -13.59 -16.09 37.00
N HIS A 26 -12.77 -15.21 37.59
CA HIS A 26 -13.22 -14.26 38.61
C HIS A 26 -12.36 -12.99 38.58
N GLU A 27 -12.68 -12.04 37.70
CA GLU A 27 -12.02 -10.73 37.71
C GLU A 27 -13.02 -9.60 37.89
N THR A 28 -12.71 -8.70 38.82
CA THR A 28 -13.45 -7.47 39.05
C THR A 28 -13.16 -6.45 37.94
N GLU A 29 -14.09 -5.53 37.68
CA GLU A 29 -13.98 -4.53 36.60
C GLU A 29 -12.72 -3.64 36.70
N LYS A 30 -12.19 -3.47 37.93
CA LYS A 30 -10.99 -2.70 38.21
C LYS A 30 -9.72 -3.43 37.74
N GLU A 31 -9.63 -4.74 37.97
CA GLU A 31 -8.50 -5.58 37.53
C GLU A 31 -8.45 -5.68 36.00
N ARG A 32 -9.61 -5.80 35.34
CA ARG A 32 -9.70 -5.72 33.88
C ARG A 32 -9.18 -4.39 33.33
N LYS A 33 -9.52 -3.26 33.97
CA LYS A 33 -8.99 -1.94 33.57
C LYS A 33 -7.48 -1.85 33.75
N TYR A 34 -6.91 -2.39 34.83
CA TYR A 34 -5.46 -2.42 35.06
C TYR A 34 -4.72 -3.33 34.07
N VAL A 35 -5.24 -4.52 33.78
CA VAL A 35 -4.65 -5.45 32.80
C VAL A 35 -4.68 -4.84 31.40
N VAL A 36 -5.81 -4.24 30.99
CA VAL A 36 -5.93 -3.53 29.71
C VAL A 36 -4.97 -2.33 29.63
N PHE A 37 -4.84 -1.57 30.72
CA PHE A 37 -3.92 -0.43 30.77
C PHE A 37 -2.44 -0.86 30.66
N ALA A 38 -2.05 -1.89 31.43
CA ALA A 38 -0.69 -2.43 31.39
C ALA A 38 -0.37 -3.06 30.02
N SER A 39 -1.31 -3.77 29.39
CA SER A 39 -1.12 -4.31 28.05
C SER A 39 -0.99 -3.22 26.99
N ASN A 40 -1.76 -2.13 27.11
CA ASN A 40 -1.69 -1.00 26.18
C ASN A 40 -0.33 -0.29 26.25
N ASN A 41 0.21 -0.09 27.46
CA ASN A 41 1.54 0.52 27.64
C ASN A 41 2.65 -0.37 27.07
N ILE A 42 2.57 -1.70 27.23
CA ILE A 42 3.56 -2.63 26.67
C ILE A 42 3.49 -2.63 25.14
N ILE A 43 2.29 -2.66 24.56
CA ILE A 43 2.09 -2.59 23.11
C ILE A 43 2.65 -1.28 22.55
N GLN A 44 2.38 -0.15 23.22
CA GLN A 44 2.90 1.14 22.82
C GLN A 44 4.43 1.18 22.83
N VAL A 45 5.07 0.65 23.89
CA VAL A 45 6.54 0.57 23.96
C VAL A 45 7.12 -0.33 22.87
N ILE A 46 6.48 -1.46 22.56
CA ILE A 46 6.90 -2.35 21.46
C ILE A 46 6.78 -1.63 20.11
N MET A 47 5.69 -0.88 19.89
CA MET A 47 5.46 -0.10 18.67
C MET A 47 6.46 1.06 18.51
N GLU A 48 6.71 1.80 19.59
CA GLU A 48 7.71 2.88 19.61
C GLU A 48 9.12 2.35 19.34
N SER A 49 9.46 1.18 19.87
CA SER A 49 10.73 0.51 19.58
C SER A 49 10.78 -0.03 18.15
N PHE A 50 9.69 -0.58 17.63
CA PHE A 50 9.63 -1.13 16.29
C PHE A 50 9.80 -0.06 15.22
N THR A 51 9.27 1.15 15.43
CA THR A 51 9.31 2.22 14.43
C THR A 51 10.67 2.91 14.31
N GLN A 52 11.66 2.54 15.13
CA GLN A 52 13.01 3.11 15.04
C GLN A 52 13.77 2.62 13.82
N LYS A 53 14.63 3.48 13.27
CA LYS A 53 15.56 3.12 12.20
C LYS A 53 16.42 1.93 12.65
N GLU A 54 16.55 0.93 11.79
CA GLU A 54 17.36 -0.26 12.08
C GLU A 54 18.18 -0.69 10.86
N THR A 55 19.23 -1.47 11.09
CA THR A 55 19.98 -2.14 10.02
C THR A 55 19.77 -3.65 10.14
N ARG A 56 19.26 -4.27 9.08
CA ARG A 56 18.98 -5.71 9.01
C ARG A 56 19.64 -6.29 7.77
N ALA A 57 20.44 -7.34 7.92
CA ALA A 57 21.17 -7.99 6.81
C ALA A 57 21.99 -7.01 5.93
N GLY A 58 22.62 -6.01 6.54
CA GLY A 58 23.41 -4.99 5.84
C GLY A 58 22.58 -3.92 5.13
N TYR A 59 21.25 -3.96 5.24
CA TYR A 59 20.34 -2.97 4.67
C TYR A 59 19.80 -2.03 5.75
N SER A 60 19.87 -0.72 5.51
CA SER A 60 19.36 0.31 6.43
C SER A 60 17.88 0.58 6.16
N ILE A 61 17.03 0.30 7.15
CA ILE A 61 15.58 0.50 7.08
C ILE A 61 15.24 1.80 7.81
N SER A 62 14.67 2.77 7.09
CA SER A 62 14.31 4.08 7.65
C SER A 62 13.14 3.98 8.64
N THR A 63 13.05 4.92 9.58
CA THR A 63 11.88 5.10 10.48
C THR A 63 10.57 5.21 9.69
N LYS A 64 10.62 5.90 8.54
CA LYS A 64 9.45 6.02 7.64
C LYS A 64 8.99 4.65 7.16
N MET A 65 9.89 3.80 6.67
CA MET A 65 9.55 2.46 6.21
C MET A 65 9.03 1.57 7.36
N LYS A 66 9.64 1.65 8.55
CA LYS A 66 9.14 0.92 9.73
C LYS A 66 7.70 1.31 10.10
N ARG A 67 7.31 2.58 9.94
CA ARG A 67 5.93 3.04 10.12
C ARG A 67 4.98 2.57 9.02
N VAL A 68 5.48 2.41 7.78
CA VAL A 68 4.72 1.76 6.71
C VAL A 68 4.44 0.30 7.07
N TRP A 69 5.46 -0.45 7.49
CA TRP A 69 5.31 -1.84 7.95
C TRP A 69 4.36 -1.96 9.14
N GLU A 70 4.40 -1.01 10.09
CA GLU A 70 3.45 -0.97 11.20
C GLU A 70 2.01 -0.84 10.72
N THR A 71 1.75 0.07 9.77
CA THR A 71 0.42 0.24 9.17
C THR A 71 -0.04 -1.02 8.44
N GLN A 72 0.85 -1.70 7.73
CA GLN A 72 0.55 -2.97 7.05
C GLN A 72 0.26 -4.12 8.02
N ILE A 73 1.02 -4.23 9.11
CA ILE A 73 0.76 -5.19 10.18
C ILE A 73 -0.61 -4.94 10.82
N ASP A 74 -0.99 -3.68 11.03
CA ASP A 74 -2.33 -3.32 11.50
C ASP A 74 -3.43 -3.79 10.52
N LEU A 75 -3.24 -3.58 9.22
CA LEU A 75 -4.13 -4.10 8.19
C LEU A 75 -4.23 -5.63 8.19
N VAL A 76 -3.13 -6.35 8.45
CA VAL A 76 -3.14 -7.81 8.63
C VAL A 76 -3.98 -8.22 9.84
N LYS A 77 -3.91 -7.49 10.96
CA LYS A 77 -4.76 -7.75 12.14
C LYS A 77 -6.24 -7.53 11.84
N VAL A 78 -6.58 -6.50 11.05
CA VAL A 78 -7.96 -6.26 10.59
C VAL A 78 -8.45 -7.43 9.72
N LEU A 79 -7.63 -7.86 8.75
CA LEU A 79 -7.92 -9.05 7.93
C LEU A 79 -8.13 -10.29 8.81
N GLU A 80 -7.23 -10.54 9.75
CA GLU A 80 -7.26 -11.70 10.63
C GLU A 80 -8.53 -11.72 11.50
N LYS A 81 -8.94 -10.57 12.05
CA LYS A 81 -10.18 -10.42 12.82
C LYS A 81 -11.41 -10.84 12.00
N ILE A 82 -11.51 -10.37 10.76
CA ILE A 82 -12.62 -10.72 9.86
C ILE A 82 -12.55 -12.21 9.49
N CYS A 83 -11.36 -12.72 9.18
CA CYS A 83 -11.16 -14.13 8.85
C CYS A 83 -11.56 -15.05 10.01
N LYS A 84 -11.17 -14.76 11.25
CA LYS A 84 -11.58 -15.49 12.45
C LYS A 84 -13.10 -15.48 12.64
N LYS A 85 -13.74 -14.31 12.53
CA LYS A 85 -15.20 -14.16 12.67
C LYS A 85 -15.99 -15.02 11.68
N TYR A 86 -15.50 -15.11 10.44
CA TYR A 86 -16.21 -15.81 9.35
C TYR A 86 -15.64 -17.18 8.99
N ASN A 87 -14.69 -17.68 9.79
CA ASN A 87 -13.96 -18.93 9.56
C ASN A 87 -13.39 -19.02 8.13
N LEU A 88 -12.59 -18.02 7.77
CA LEU A 88 -11.91 -17.89 6.48
C LEU A 88 -10.42 -18.17 6.65
N THR A 89 -9.82 -18.78 5.63
CA THR A 89 -8.38 -19.06 5.61
C THR A 89 -7.66 -18.07 4.70
N PHE A 90 -6.52 -17.57 5.16
CA PHE A 90 -5.54 -16.88 4.33
C PHE A 90 -4.13 -17.38 4.69
N PHE A 91 -3.18 -17.16 3.79
CA PHE A 91 -1.79 -17.54 3.97
C PHE A 91 -0.88 -16.42 3.48
N ALA A 92 0.25 -16.18 4.16
CA ALA A 92 1.35 -15.42 3.58
C ALA A 92 1.83 -16.10 2.29
N ILE A 93 2.15 -15.30 1.27
CA ILE A 93 2.69 -15.77 -0.01
C ILE A 93 3.87 -14.87 -0.44
N TYR A 94 4.61 -15.31 -1.46
CA TYR A 94 5.70 -14.54 -2.08
C TYR A 94 6.72 -13.94 -1.09
N GLY A 95 7.00 -12.64 -1.17
CA GLY A 95 7.99 -11.92 -0.36
C GLY A 95 7.67 -12.04 1.13
N THR A 96 6.40 -11.89 1.51
CA THR A 96 5.93 -12.05 2.90
C THR A 96 6.18 -13.45 3.44
N LEU A 97 5.89 -14.50 2.66
CA LEU A 97 6.18 -15.88 3.08
C LEU A 97 7.68 -16.10 3.26
N LEU A 98 8.49 -15.61 2.32
CA LEU A 98 9.94 -15.72 2.41
C LEU A 98 10.48 -14.95 3.62
N GLY A 99 9.97 -13.75 3.88
CA GLY A 99 10.28 -12.94 5.04
C GLY A 99 10.01 -13.67 6.35
N ALA A 100 8.79 -14.21 6.51
CA ALA A 100 8.41 -14.97 7.70
C ALA A 100 9.36 -16.16 7.98
N ILE A 101 9.84 -16.84 6.93
CA ILE A 101 10.71 -18.01 7.07
C ILE A 101 12.19 -17.64 7.24
N ARG A 102 12.67 -16.61 6.54
CA ARG A 102 14.11 -16.28 6.46
C ARG A 102 14.53 -15.21 7.47
N HIS A 103 13.64 -14.27 7.77
CA HIS A 103 13.91 -13.11 8.63
C HIS A 103 13.01 -13.04 9.86
N GLU A 104 12.06 -13.97 10.01
CA GLU A 104 11.03 -13.91 11.05
C GLU A 104 10.23 -12.58 11.01
N GLY A 105 10.09 -11.99 9.82
CA GLY A 105 9.55 -10.64 9.62
C GLY A 105 9.70 -10.20 8.16
N TYR A 106 9.72 -8.89 7.91
CA TYR A 106 9.96 -8.36 6.57
C TYR A 106 11.35 -8.72 6.05
N ILE A 107 11.43 -8.93 4.73
CA ILE A 107 12.69 -8.82 4.02
C ILE A 107 13.11 -7.34 4.08
N PRO A 108 14.36 -7.00 4.43
CA PRO A 108 14.73 -5.61 4.76
C PRO A 108 14.43 -4.55 3.68
N TRP A 109 14.48 -4.96 2.42
CA TRP A 109 14.27 -4.11 1.25
C TRP A 109 12.88 -4.32 0.63
N ASP A 110 11.96 -4.95 1.33
CA ASP A 110 10.58 -5.21 0.88
C ASP A 110 9.62 -4.13 1.41
N ASP A 111 8.58 -3.82 0.66
CA ASP A 111 7.71 -2.66 0.88
C ASP A 111 6.21 -3.02 1.03
N ASP A 112 5.85 -4.29 0.93
CA ASP A 112 4.46 -4.72 1.02
C ASP A 112 4.22 -6.04 1.76
N ILE A 113 2.92 -6.37 1.93
CA ILE A 113 2.46 -7.66 2.42
C ILE A 113 1.53 -8.28 1.38
N ASP A 114 1.89 -9.49 0.96
CA ASP A 114 1.12 -10.37 0.10
C ASP A 114 0.49 -11.52 0.90
N VAL A 115 -0.83 -11.64 0.81
CA VAL A 115 -1.55 -12.81 1.31
C VAL A 115 -2.40 -13.44 0.22
N VAL A 116 -2.60 -14.75 0.31
CA VAL A 116 -3.46 -15.49 -0.61
C VAL A 116 -4.57 -16.24 0.13
N MET A 117 -5.78 -16.21 -0.42
CA MET A 117 -6.94 -16.92 0.09
C MET A 117 -7.43 -17.97 -0.91
N PRO A 118 -7.91 -19.15 -0.47
CA PRO A 118 -8.71 -20.03 -1.33
C PRO A 118 -9.85 -19.25 -2.01
N ARG A 119 -10.11 -19.46 -3.31
CA ARG A 119 -11.15 -18.69 -4.04
C ARG A 119 -12.49 -18.58 -3.31
N LYS A 120 -12.95 -19.65 -2.64
CA LYS A 120 -14.19 -19.62 -1.88
C LYS A 120 -14.15 -18.58 -0.75
N ASP A 121 -13.04 -18.54 -0.03
CA ASP A 121 -12.83 -17.66 1.12
C ASP A 121 -12.56 -16.22 0.65
N PHE A 122 -11.80 -16.04 -0.43
CA PHE A 122 -11.60 -14.75 -1.10
C PHE A 122 -12.94 -14.07 -1.44
N GLU A 123 -13.87 -14.81 -2.06
CA GLU A 123 -15.18 -14.28 -2.45
C GLU A 123 -16.09 -14.02 -1.24
N LYS A 124 -15.95 -14.82 -0.19
CA LYS A 124 -16.69 -14.61 1.06
C LYS A 124 -16.14 -13.38 1.79
N PHE A 125 -14.82 -13.24 1.90
CA PHE A 125 -14.15 -12.06 2.47
C PHE A 125 -14.58 -10.79 1.76
N LYS A 126 -14.49 -10.76 0.42
CA LYS A 126 -14.92 -9.61 -0.39
C LYS A 126 -16.34 -9.14 -0.07
N LYS A 127 -17.26 -10.07 0.25
CA LYS A 127 -18.64 -9.74 0.61
C LYS A 127 -18.78 -9.29 2.06
N MET A 128 -18.11 -9.96 2.99
CA MET A 128 -18.26 -9.68 4.42
C MET A 128 -17.54 -8.40 4.83
N ALA A 129 -16.35 -8.15 4.30
CA ALA A 129 -15.53 -6.99 4.61
C ALA A 129 -16.28 -5.66 4.41
N VAL A 130 -17.20 -5.58 3.46
CA VAL A 130 -18.03 -4.38 3.21
C VAL A 130 -18.81 -3.92 4.45
N ASN A 131 -19.21 -4.84 5.34
CA ASN A 131 -20.00 -4.53 6.53
C ASN A 131 -19.16 -4.55 7.82
N GLU A 132 -17.90 -4.95 7.74
CA GLU A 132 -17.03 -5.16 8.92
C GLU A 132 -15.90 -4.14 9.00
N LEU A 133 -15.52 -3.57 7.87
CA LEU A 133 -14.52 -2.53 7.82
C LEU A 133 -15.13 -1.22 8.30
N GLU A 134 -14.52 -0.68 9.34
CA GLU A 134 -14.80 0.65 9.86
C GLU A 134 -13.66 1.57 9.44
N TYR A 135 -13.94 2.88 9.40
CA TYR A 135 -12.91 3.88 9.16
C TYR A 135 -11.72 3.69 10.13
N PRO A 136 -10.46 3.78 9.67
CA PRO A 136 -10.02 4.22 8.33
C PRO A 136 -9.81 3.09 7.31
N TYR A 137 -10.29 1.87 7.57
CA TYR A 137 -10.00 0.72 6.72
C TYR A 137 -10.94 0.61 5.52
N VAL A 138 -10.38 0.44 4.33
CA VAL A 138 -11.16 0.33 3.08
C VAL A 138 -10.65 -0.84 2.24
N LEU A 139 -11.59 -1.59 1.65
CA LEU A 139 -11.28 -2.66 0.69
C LEU A 139 -11.48 -2.16 -0.74
N VAL A 140 -10.43 -2.23 -1.54
CA VAL A 140 -10.37 -1.75 -2.92
C VAL A 140 -10.18 -2.94 -3.90
N PRO A 141 -10.91 -3.02 -5.02
CA PRO A 141 -12.02 -2.15 -5.40
C PRO A 141 -13.22 -2.34 -4.48
N MET A 142 -13.90 -1.24 -4.15
CA MET A 142 -15.17 -1.29 -3.43
C MET A 142 -16.23 -1.99 -4.29
N ARG A 143 -17.28 -2.52 -3.66
CA ARG A 143 -18.32 -3.35 -4.31
C ARG A 143 -18.91 -2.75 -5.61
N ASN A 144 -18.93 -1.43 -5.75
CA ASN A 144 -19.54 -0.72 -6.88
C ASN A 144 -18.56 0.21 -7.62
N GLU A 145 -17.28 0.22 -7.29
CA GLU A 145 -16.30 1.06 -7.97
C GLU A 145 -15.72 0.33 -9.17
N VAL A 146 -16.04 0.83 -10.36
CA VAL A 146 -15.63 0.24 -11.63
C VAL A 146 -14.28 0.79 -12.09
N ASP A 147 -13.78 1.85 -11.43
CA ASP A 147 -12.69 2.69 -11.91
C ASP A 147 -11.30 2.27 -11.42
N PHE A 148 -11.19 1.21 -10.61
CA PHE A 148 -9.91 0.64 -10.17
C PHE A 148 -9.79 -0.84 -10.53
N PHE A 149 -8.68 -1.20 -11.16
CA PHE A 149 -8.38 -2.58 -11.52
C PHE A 149 -6.89 -2.91 -11.38
N SER A 150 -6.56 -3.69 -10.35
CA SER A 150 -5.21 -4.24 -10.16
C SER A 150 -5.16 -5.74 -10.46
N GLY A 151 -5.56 -6.15 -11.66
CA GLY A 151 -5.41 -7.55 -12.09
C GLY A 151 -6.41 -8.52 -11.46
N GLY A 152 -7.27 -8.04 -10.56
CA GLY A 152 -8.29 -8.82 -9.86
C GLY A 152 -7.97 -9.13 -8.40
N LEU A 153 -6.83 -8.67 -7.87
CA LEU A 153 -6.54 -8.69 -6.43
C LEU A 153 -7.43 -7.71 -5.69
N LEU A 154 -7.46 -7.83 -4.36
CA LEU A 154 -8.04 -6.83 -3.48
C LEU A 154 -6.92 -6.16 -2.69
N ARG A 155 -7.01 -4.85 -2.49
CA ARG A 155 -6.17 -4.08 -1.57
C ARG A 155 -6.98 -3.73 -0.35
N LEU A 156 -6.55 -4.18 0.83
CA LEU A 156 -7.04 -3.63 2.09
C LEU A 156 -6.13 -2.47 2.46
N ARG A 157 -6.70 -1.27 2.62
CA ARG A 157 -5.97 0.00 2.76
C ARG A 157 -6.34 0.73 4.05
N ASN A 158 -5.45 1.63 4.48
CA ASN A 158 -5.72 2.65 5.50
C ASN A 158 -5.86 4.04 4.85
N ASP A 159 -7.07 4.60 4.86
CA ASP A 159 -7.42 5.89 4.24
C ASP A 159 -6.87 7.12 4.99
N ASP A 160 -6.37 6.95 6.22
CA ASP A 160 -5.67 8.01 6.97
C ASP A 160 -4.19 8.13 6.59
N THR A 161 -3.72 7.32 5.64
CA THR A 161 -2.34 7.32 5.16
C THR A 161 -2.26 7.59 3.66
N LEU A 162 -1.05 7.80 3.14
CA LEU A 162 -0.77 7.85 1.72
C LEU A 162 0.00 6.60 1.32
N GLY A 163 -0.57 5.86 0.39
CA GLY A 163 0.08 4.75 -0.32
C GLY A 163 -0.43 4.73 -1.76
N ALA A 164 0.45 5.02 -2.72
CA ALA A 164 0.07 5.04 -4.14
C ALA A 164 1.22 4.54 -5.02
N ASP A 165 0.91 3.64 -5.94
CA ASP A 165 1.89 3.22 -6.94
C ASP A 165 2.07 4.29 -8.01
N MET A 166 3.26 4.35 -8.63
CA MET A 166 3.50 5.23 -9.80
C MET A 166 2.50 5.01 -10.94
N TRP A 167 1.91 3.82 -11.02
CA TRP A 167 0.93 3.45 -12.03
C TRP A 167 -0.50 3.88 -11.68
N ASP A 168 -0.75 4.32 -10.44
CA ASP A 168 -2.02 4.93 -10.02
C ASP A 168 -2.09 6.35 -10.62
N ALA A 169 -2.23 6.41 -11.95
CA ALA A 169 -2.05 7.60 -12.79
C ALA A 169 -3.07 8.72 -12.51
N ASN A 170 -4.06 8.46 -11.66
CA ASN A 170 -5.03 9.42 -11.21
C ASN A 170 -5.20 9.28 -9.70
N PHE A 171 -4.40 10.03 -8.94
CA PHE A 171 -4.51 10.19 -7.50
C PHE A 171 -5.84 10.88 -7.11
N ARG A 172 -6.99 10.34 -7.49
CA ARG A 172 -8.32 10.73 -7.00
C ARG A 172 -9.08 9.55 -6.42
N GLN A 173 -8.40 8.42 -6.27
CA GLN A 173 -8.94 7.16 -5.76
C GLN A 173 -8.55 6.98 -4.29
N HIS A 174 -9.08 5.94 -3.66
CA HIS A 174 -8.65 5.46 -2.34
C HIS A 174 -7.19 5.01 -2.39
N ASN A 175 -6.30 5.96 -2.17
CA ASN A 175 -4.88 5.74 -2.01
C ASN A 175 -4.60 5.65 -0.51
N GLY A 176 -3.65 4.84 -0.11
CA GLY A 176 -3.47 4.51 1.30
C GLY A 176 -2.58 3.30 1.38
N ILE A 177 -1.73 3.23 2.40
CA ILE A 177 -0.86 2.08 2.64
C ILE A 177 -1.74 0.83 2.65
N TRP A 178 -1.27 -0.23 2.01
CA TRP A 178 -2.08 -1.40 1.67
C TRP A 178 -1.40 -2.70 2.01
N ILE A 179 -2.21 -3.75 2.05
CA ILE A 179 -1.80 -5.15 1.85
C ILE A 179 -2.54 -5.72 0.66
N ASP A 180 -1.87 -6.60 -0.10
CA ASP A 180 -2.44 -7.26 -1.28
C ASP A 180 -3.04 -8.62 -0.89
N ILE A 181 -4.31 -8.80 -1.23
CA ILE A 181 -5.08 -10.03 -1.01
C ILE A 181 -5.34 -10.68 -2.36
N LEU A 182 -4.71 -11.83 -2.57
CA LEU A 182 -4.73 -12.61 -3.80
C LEU A 182 -5.68 -13.80 -3.69
N ALA A 183 -6.11 -14.33 -4.83
CA ALA A 183 -6.94 -15.53 -4.89
C ALA A 183 -6.17 -16.76 -5.37
N LEU A 184 -6.31 -17.85 -4.63
CA LEU A 184 -5.82 -19.18 -4.98
C LEU A 184 -6.89 -19.93 -5.77
N ASP A 185 -6.69 -20.03 -7.07
CA ASP A 185 -7.60 -20.64 -8.02
C ASP A 185 -7.12 -22.02 -8.49
N ARG A 186 -8.04 -22.82 -9.04
CA ARG A 186 -7.67 -24.11 -9.63
C ARG A 186 -6.91 -23.91 -10.95
N ALA A 187 -5.76 -24.55 -11.05
CA ALA A 187 -4.96 -24.63 -12.27
C ALA A 187 -5.29 -25.92 -13.03
N PHE A 188 -5.03 -26.00 -14.33
CA PHE A 188 -5.14 -27.25 -15.07
C PHE A 188 -3.91 -28.15 -14.88
N ASN A 189 -4.12 -29.46 -14.91
CA ASN A 189 -3.04 -30.44 -14.93
C ASN A 189 -2.24 -30.40 -16.24
N ASN A 190 -2.93 -30.16 -17.36
CA ASN A 190 -2.32 -30.08 -18.68
C ASN A 190 -1.65 -28.71 -18.90
N ASP A 191 -0.37 -28.73 -19.27
CA ASP A 191 0.46 -27.54 -19.44
C ASP A 191 -0.03 -26.62 -20.56
N TRP A 192 -0.47 -27.19 -21.68
CA TRP A 192 -0.97 -26.42 -22.81
C TRP A 192 -2.27 -25.70 -22.44
N ILE A 193 -3.25 -26.42 -21.88
CA ILE A 193 -4.52 -25.81 -21.43
C ILE A 193 -4.27 -24.73 -20.37
N GLN A 194 -3.34 -24.97 -19.44
CA GLN A 194 -2.97 -23.98 -18.44
C GLN A 194 -2.35 -22.72 -19.06
N LYS A 195 -1.43 -22.89 -20.02
CA LYS A 195 -0.81 -21.75 -20.73
C LYS A 195 -1.86 -20.94 -21.48
N GLU A 196 -2.81 -21.59 -22.15
CA GLU A 196 -3.90 -20.89 -22.84
C GLU A 196 -4.81 -20.14 -21.86
N LYS A 197 -5.19 -20.76 -20.73
CA LYS A 197 -5.93 -20.10 -19.64
C LYS A 197 -5.24 -18.79 -19.22
N VAL A 198 -3.94 -18.84 -18.95
CA VAL A 198 -3.15 -17.67 -18.51
C VAL A 198 -3.08 -16.60 -19.60
N LYS A 199 -2.89 -16.98 -20.87
CA LYS A 199 -2.90 -16.04 -22.00
C LYS A 199 -4.22 -15.27 -22.11
N TYR A 200 -5.35 -15.94 -21.92
CA TYR A 200 -6.68 -15.33 -21.92
C TYR A 200 -6.89 -14.40 -20.72
N ILE A 201 -6.49 -14.83 -19.52
CA ILE A 201 -6.53 -13.98 -18.31
C ILE A 201 -5.77 -12.68 -18.54
N LEU A 202 -4.50 -12.78 -18.96
CA LEU A 202 -3.66 -11.62 -19.24
C LEU A 202 -4.25 -10.74 -20.35
N PHE A 203 -4.94 -11.34 -21.33
CA PHE A 203 -5.53 -10.60 -22.43
C PHE A 203 -6.71 -9.76 -21.94
N ILE A 204 -7.61 -10.38 -21.16
CA ILE A 204 -8.78 -9.71 -20.60
C ILE A 204 -8.36 -8.64 -19.59
N GLN A 205 -7.37 -8.92 -18.75
CA GLN A 205 -6.77 -7.95 -17.83
C GLN A 205 -6.26 -6.69 -18.57
N GLN A 206 -5.50 -6.87 -19.66
CA GLN A 206 -5.02 -5.76 -20.47
C GLN A 206 -6.16 -5.01 -21.18
N SER A 207 -7.20 -5.71 -21.62
CA SER A 207 -8.41 -5.08 -22.17
C SER A 207 -9.14 -4.22 -21.13
N ILE A 208 -9.26 -4.69 -19.89
CA ILE A 208 -9.88 -3.92 -18.80
C ILE A 208 -9.08 -2.64 -18.52
N ILE A 209 -7.75 -2.74 -18.36
CA ILE A 209 -6.90 -1.57 -18.13
C ILE A 209 -7.00 -0.58 -19.29
N PHE A 210 -6.96 -1.07 -20.54
CA PHE A 210 -7.12 -0.21 -21.70
C PHE A 210 -8.45 0.55 -21.68
N LYS A 211 -9.54 -0.10 -21.26
CA LYS A 211 -10.86 0.52 -21.19
C LYS A 211 -10.97 1.58 -20.09
N LEU A 212 -10.20 1.43 -19.01
CA LEU A 212 -10.15 2.36 -17.88
C LEU A 212 -9.20 3.54 -18.11
N HIS A 213 -8.03 3.29 -18.72
CA HIS A 213 -6.94 4.26 -18.78
C HIS A 213 -6.54 4.68 -20.20
N GLY A 214 -7.15 4.07 -21.22
CA GLY A 214 -6.93 4.41 -22.62
C GLY A 214 -5.55 4.02 -23.15
N PRO A 215 -5.09 4.66 -24.24
CA PRO A 215 -3.93 4.24 -25.05
C PRO A 215 -2.59 4.12 -24.31
N LYS A 216 -2.41 4.84 -23.20
CA LYS A 216 -1.18 4.81 -22.39
C LYS A 216 -0.84 3.39 -21.90
N THR A 217 -1.87 2.56 -21.69
CA THR A 217 -1.79 1.15 -21.31
C THR A 217 -0.81 0.34 -22.17
N LYS A 218 -0.72 0.65 -23.48
CA LYS A 218 0.16 -0.09 -24.40
C LYS A 218 1.62 -0.04 -23.95
N VAL A 219 2.08 1.15 -23.57
CA VAL A 219 3.46 1.40 -23.13
C VAL A 219 3.64 0.83 -21.73
N TRP A 220 2.72 1.14 -20.82
CA TRP A 220 2.78 0.72 -19.41
C TRP A 220 2.88 -0.79 -19.23
N MET A 221 2.14 -1.55 -20.03
CA MET A 221 2.13 -3.02 -19.94
C MET A 221 2.98 -3.70 -21.01
N ASN A 222 3.82 -2.95 -21.73
CA ASN A 222 4.69 -3.45 -22.81
C ASN A 222 3.95 -4.37 -23.81
N ILE A 223 2.81 -3.91 -24.32
CA ILE A 223 1.92 -4.72 -25.17
C ILE A 223 2.40 -4.68 -26.63
N SER A 224 2.60 -5.87 -27.21
CA SER A 224 2.99 -6.00 -28.62
C SER A 224 1.93 -5.42 -29.58
N ASN A 225 2.38 -4.94 -30.75
CA ASN A 225 1.50 -4.31 -31.75
C ASN A 225 0.33 -5.20 -32.19
N SER A 226 0.58 -6.50 -32.40
CA SER A 226 -0.47 -7.46 -32.81
C SER A 226 -1.52 -7.64 -31.70
N ARG A 227 -1.08 -7.75 -30.45
CA ARG A 227 -1.97 -7.88 -29.29
C ARG A 227 -2.75 -6.60 -29.05
N TRP A 228 -2.12 -5.45 -29.22
CA TRP A 228 -2.76 -4.13 -29.12
C TRP A 228 -3.92 -3.98 -30.10
N LYS A 229 -3.74 -4.35 -31.37
CA LYS A 229 -4.82 -4.31 -32.38
C LYS A 229 -6.04 -5.13 -31.94
N LYS A 230 -5.81 -6.34 -31.40
CA LYS A 230 -6.89 -7.21 -30.88
C LYS A 230 -7.60 -6.60 -29.67
N ILE A 231 -6.85 -5.98 -28.75
CA ILE A 231 -7.41 -5.30 -27.58
C ILE A 231 -8.34 -4.17 -28.00
N ASN A 232 -7.96 -3.34 -28.98
CA ASN A 232 -8.80 -2.25 -29.48
C ASN A 232 -10.14 -2.78 -30.00
N ILE A 233 -10.13 -3.77 -30.89
CA ILE A 233 -11.33 -4.39 -31.45
C ILE A 233 -12.23 -4.97 -30.34
N ILE A 234 -11.65 -5.71 -29.39
CA ILE A 234 -12.41 -6.34 -28.30
C ILE A 234 -13.03 -5.29 -27.37
N CYS A 235 -12.35 -4.18 -27.12
CA CYS A 235 -12.87 -3.13 -26.24
C CYS A 235 -13.92 -2.24 -26.90
N GLU A 236 -14.02 -2.22 -28.24
CA GLU A 236 -15.14 -1.65 -28.98
C GLU A 236 -16.40 -2.53 -28.87
N ILE A 237 -16.23 -3.86 -28.86
CA ILE A 237 -17.34 -4.82 -28.86
C ILE A 237 -17.86 -5.09 -27.44
N PHE A 238 -16.97 -5.31 -26.47
CA PHE A 238 -17.34 -5.77 -25.14
C PHE A 238 -17.38 -4.63 -24.13
N SER A 239 -18.49 -4.55 -23.38
CA SER A 239 -18.58 -3.65 -22.23
C SER A 239 -17.61 -4.09 -21.12
N LEU A 240 -17.25 -3.14 -20.25
CA LEU A 240 -16.37 -3.41 -19.11
C LEU A 240 -16.96 -4.51 -18.18
N ARG A 241 -18.29 -4.50 -18.01
CA ARG A 241 -19.02 -5.55 -17.27
C ARG A 241 -18.80 -6.94 -17.89
N ILE A 242 -18.86 -7.07 -19.21
CA ILE A 242 -18.64 -8.35 -19.88
C ILE A 242 -17.19 -8.81 -19.71
N LEU A 243 -16.22 -7.91 -19.83
CA LEU A 243 -14.81 -8.23 -19.59
C LEU A 243 -14.57 -8.75 -18.16
N TYR A 244 -15.19 -8.14 -17.15
CA TYR A 244 -15.12 -8.63 -15.77
C TYR A 244 -15.76 -10.02 -15.60
N LEU A 245 -16.91 -10.28 -16.24
CA LEU A 245 -17.55 -11.60 -16.22
C LEU A 245 -16.66 -12.67 -16.87
N LEU A 246 -16.07 -12.35 -18.03
CA LEU A 246 -15.13 -13.24 -18.71
C LEU A 246 -13.88 -13.50 -17.86
N LEU A 247 -13.31 -12.46 -17.24
CA LEU A 247 -12.15 -12.61 -16.36
C LEU A 247 -12.46 -13.57 -15.19
N ASN A 248 -13.60 -13.36 -14.52
CA ASN A 248 -14.02 -14.20 -13.41
C ASN A 248 -14.29 -15.66 -13.86
N LEU A 249 -14.85 -15.85 -15.06
CA LEU A 249 -14.98 -17.17 -15.66
C LEU A 249 -13.61 -17.83 -15.84
N PHE A 250 -12.65 -17.14 -16.47
CA PHE A 250 -11.32 -17.70 -16.71
C PHE A 250 -10.51 -17.92 -15.43
N PHE A 251 -10.68 -17.13 -14.37
CA PHE A 251 -10.10 -17.46 -13.07
C PHE A 251 -10.58 -18.84 -12.58
N ARG A 252 -11.89 -19.09 -12.70
CA ARG A 252 -12.57 -20.25 -12.11
C ARG A 252 -12.64 -21.47 -13.01
N ILE A 253 -12.40 -21.35 -14.32
CA ILE A 253 -12.62 -22.45 -15.27
C ILE A 253 -11.83 -23.72 -14.93
N GLY A 254 -10.68 -23.61 -14.25
CA GLY A 254 -9.92 -24.77 -13.77
C GLY A 254 -10.66 -25.62 -12.72
N SER A 255 -11.73 -25.10 -12.11
CA SER A 255 -12.54 -25.84 -11.12
C SER A 255 -13.37 -26.97 -11.72
N ILE A 256 -13.57 -26.99 -13.03
CA ILE A 256 -14.28 -28.08 -13.74
C ILE A 256 -13.50 -29.40 -13.73
N CYS A 257 -12.20 -29.35 -13.41
CA CYS A 257 -11.34 -30.53 -13.38
C CYS A 257 -10.82 -30.81 -11.96
N ASN A 258 -10.66 -32.09 -11.63
CA ASN A 258 -9.99 -32.48 -10.40
C ASN A 258 -8.47 -32.30 -10.57
N SER A 259 -8.00 -31.08 -10.29
CA SER A 259 -6.60 -30.73 -10.41
C SER A 259 -5.84 -30.87 -9.10
N LYS A 260 -4.61 -31.40 -9.19
CA LYS A 260 -3.63 -31.39 -8.08
C LYS A 260 -2.94 -30.03 -7.92
N TYR A 261 -3.16 -29.11 -8.86
CA TYR A 261 -2.53 -27.79 -8.89
C TYR A 261 -3.51 -26.66 -8.61
N VAL A 262 -2.95 -25.61 -8.04
CA VAL A 262 -3.55 -24.29 -7.86
C VAL A 262 -2.63 -23.24 -8.47
N GLY A 263 -3.15 -22.05 -8.72
CA GLY A 263 -2.39 -20.92 -9.23
C GLY A 263 -3.00 -19.60 -8.76
N ILE A 264 -2.20 -18.55 -8.83
CA ILE A 264 -2.59 -17.20 -8.45
C ILE A 264 -2.67 -16.36 -9.72
N TYR A 265 -3.87 -15.90 -10.06
CA TYR A 265 -4.13 -15.21 -11.33
C TYR A 265 -4.55 -13.75 -11.15
N THR A 266 -4.80 -13.33 -9.92
CA THR A 266 -5.26 -11.99 -9.55
C THR A 266 -4.15 -10.93 -9.56
N HIS A 267 -2.92 -11.28 -9.95
CA HIS A 267 -1.79 -10.38 -10.17
C HIS A 267 -1.45 -10.31 -11.66
N PHE A 268 -0.60 -9.39 -12.12
CA PHE A 268 -0.13 -9.32 -13.51
C PHE A 268 1.15 -10.14 -13.77
N GLY A 269 1.45 -10.41 -15.04
CA GLY A 269 2.80 -10.83 -15.48
C GLY A 269 3.15 -12.31 -15.32
N GLY A 270 4.46 -12.59 -15.31
CA GLY A 270 5.03 -13.94 -15.45
C GLY A 270 4.67 -14.93 -14.33
N TYR A 271 4.35 -14.44 -13.14
CA TYR A 271 3.92 -15.24 -11.99
C TYR A 271 2.62 -16.02 -12.26
N GLN A 272 1.77 -15.55 -13.18
CA GLN A 272 0.48 -16.19 -13.48
C GLN A 272 0.61 -17.61 -14.06
N ASN A 273 1.75 -17.94 -14.67
CA ASN A 273 1.97 -19.28 -15.22
C ASN A 273 2.51 -20.27 -14.18
N GLN A 274 2.77 -19.82 -12.94
CA GLN A 274 3.21 -20.69 -11.86
C GLN A 274 2.04 -21.58 -11.39
N ARG A 275 2.34 -22.86 -11.23
CA ARG A 275 1.42 -23.86 -10.65
C ARG A 275 2.01 -24.32 -9.33
N LEU A 276 1.24 -24.24 -8.27
CA LEU A 276 1.61 -24.74 -6.95
C LEU A 276 0.80 -25.99 -6.65
N TYR A 277 1.30 -26.86 -5.78
CA TYR A 277 0.53 -28.05 -5.41
C TYR A 277 -0.56 -27.67 -4.42
N LYS A 278 -1.80 -28.04 -4.75
CA LYS A 278 -2.98 -27.80 -3.90
C LYS A 278 -2.76 -28.31 -2.46
N LYS A 279 -2.09 -29.46 -2.31
CA LYS A 279 -1.85 -30.09 -1.00
C LYS A 279 -0.99 -29.24 -0.04
N ASP A 280 -0.19 -28.30 -0.55
CA ASP A 280 0.63 -27.42 0.30
C ASP A 280 -0.22 -26.46 1.13
N PHE A 281 -1.42 -26.15 0.65
CA PHE A 281 -2.37 -25.20 1.24
C PHE A 281 -3.50 -25.90 2.00
N ASN A 282 -3.43 -27.22 2.22
CA ASN A 282 -4.48 -27.95 2.95
C ASN A 282 -4.45 -27.66 4.47
N GLU A 283 -3.28 -27.37 5.00
CA GLU A 283 -3.05 -27.08 6.42
C GLU A 283 -2.21 -25.81 6.53
N MET A 284 -2.38 -25.11 7.64
CA MET A 284 -1.61 -23.91 7.99
C MET A 284 -0.69 -24.17 9.19
N GLU A 285 0.36 -23.38 9.27
CA GLU A 285 1.22 -23.26 10.45
C GLU A 285 1.37 -21.77 10.77
N GLU A 286 1.42 -21.40 12.05
CA GLU A 286 1.73 -20.03 12.47
C GLU A 286 3.25 -19.83 12.51
N LYS A 287 3.75 -18.76 11.89
CA LYS A 287 5.16 -18.36 11.95
C LYS A 287 5.29 -16.96 12.51
N THR A 288 6.41 -16.68 13.16
CA THR A 288 6.77 -15.33 13.61
C THR A 288 6.90 -14.40 12.41
N PHE A 289 6.32 -13.21 12.53
CA PHE A 289 6.47 -12.13 11.57
C PHE A 289 6.52 -10.80 12.34
N GLU A 290 7.72 -10.26 12.52
CA GLU A 290 8.00 -9.16 13.44
C GLU A 290 7.45 -9.48 14.84
N TYR A 291 6.53 -8.66 15.35
CA TYR A 291 5.88 -8.83 16.65
C TYR A 291 4.49 -9.50 16.56
N ILE A 292 4.09 -9.99 15.38
CA ILE A 292 2.86 -10.77 15.19
C ILE A 292 3.19 -12.23 14.80
N SER A 293 2.17 -13.08 14.75
CA SER A 293 2.22 -14.32 13.98
C SER A 293 1.48 -14.14 12.67
N ILE A 294 1.91 -14.86 11.64
CA ILE A 294 1.23 -14.90 10.35
C ILE A 294 1.01 -16.35 9.91
N PRO A 295 -0.17 -16.70 9.37
CA PRO A 295 -0.43 -18.04 8.88
C PRO A 295 0.34 -18.29 7.58
N VAL A 296 1.09 -19.39 7.53
CA VAL A 296 1.81 -19.86 6.33
C VAL A 296 1.27 -21.23 5.90
N PRO A 297 1.36 -21.61 4.61
CA PRO A 297 0.97 -22.95 4.20
C PRO A 297 1.94 -23.96 4.83
N LYS A 298 1.46 -25.08 5.39
CA LYS A 298 2.33 -26.13 5.96
C LYS A 298 3.36 -26.65 4.95
N GLY A 299 3.00 -26.59 3.67
CA GLY A 299 3.89 -26.88 2.54
C GLY A 299 4.82 -25.75 2.10
N TYR A 300 5.05 -24.72 2.92
CA TYR A 300 5.75 -23.48 2.54
C TYR A 300 7.10 -23.72 1.87
N LYS A 301 7.87 -24.73 2.28
CA LYS A 301 9.18 -25.03 1.68
C LYS A 301 9.05 -25.29 0.17
N ARG A 302 8.10 -26.11 -0.25
CA ARG A 302 7.87 -26.37 -1.68
C ARG A 302 7.26 -25.18 -2.38
N VAL A 303 6.40 -24.42 -1.71
CA VAL A 303 5.86 -23.17 -2.26
C VAL A 303 7.01 -22.21 -2.60
N LEU A 304 7.91 -21.94 -1.66
CA LEU A 304 9.08 -21.08 -1.85
C LEU A 304 10.01 -21.60 -2.94
N GLU A 305 10.31 -22.91 -2.97
CA GLU A 305 11.11 -23.50 -4.06
C GLU A 305 10.51 -23.27 -5.44
N MET A 306 9.18 -23.30 -5.55
CA MET A 306 8.46 -23.14 -6.81
C MET A 306 8.27 -21.68 -7.22
N THR A 307 8.18 -20.75 -6.26
CA THR A 307 7.97 -19.32 -6.54
C THR A 307 9.28 -18.54 -6.64
N MET A 308 10.31 -18.92 -5.87
CA MET A 308 11.56 -18.16 -5.68
C MET A 308 12.83 -18.92 -6.09
N GLY A 309 12.74 -20.21 -6.43
CA GLY A 309 13.91 -21.05 -6.71
C GLY A 309 14.42 -21.83 -5.48
N ARG A 310 15.32 -22.80 -5.68
CA ARG A 310 15.79 -23.70 -4.59
C ARG A 310 16.73 -23.03 -3.59
N ASP A 311 17.32 -21.92 -4.01
CA ASP A 311 18.27 -21.08 -3.30
C ASP A 311 17.62 -19.88 -2.62
N TYR A 312 16.29 -19.89 -2.43
CA TYR A 312 15.53 -18.78 -1.82
C TYR A 312 16.05 -18.31 -0.45
N MET A 313 16.81 -19.15 0.27
CA MET A 313 17.44 -18.78 1.54
C MET A 313 18.67 -17.87 1.36
N GLN A 314 19.29 -17.87 0.19
CA GLN A 314 20.39 -16.97 -0.14
C GLN A 314 19.86 -15.56 -0.39
N TYR A 315 20.61 -14.56 0.03
CA TYR A 315 20.29 -13.17 -0.30
C TYR A 315 20.64 -12.89 -1.75
N PRO A 316 19.84 -12.06 -2.44
CA PRO A 316 20.26 -11.51 -3.71
C PRO A 316 21.50 -10.63 -3.51
N ASP A 317 22.17 -10.35 -4.61
CA ASP A 317 23.24 -9.36 -4.69
C ASP A 317 22.74 -7.98 -4.24
N GLU A 318 23.65 -7.14 -3.73
CA GLU A 318 23.29 -5.85 -3.13
C GLU A 318 22.57 -4.92 -4.12
N GLU A 319 22.91 -4.97 -5.40
CA GLU A 319 22.28 -4.17 -6.45
C GLU A 319 20.80 -4.52 -6.69
N SER A 320 20.40 -5.75 -6.35
CA SER A 320 19.02 -6.24 -6.47
C SER A 320 18.21 -6.08 -5.17
N ARG A 321 18.82 -5.63 -4.07
CA ARG A 321 18.14 -5.38 -2.78
C ARG A 321 17.43 -4.04 -2.81
N LYS A 322 16.30 -3.99 -3.52
CA LYS A 322 15.48 -2.79 -3.72
C LYS A 322 14.01 -3.09 -3.43
N PRO A 323 13.21 -2.08 -3.03
CA PRO A 323 11.76 -2.18 -2.95
C PRO A 323 11.14 -2.77 -4.21
N HIS A 324 10.10 -3.58 -4.04
CA HIS A 324 9.40 -4.21 -5.14
C HIS A 324 8.58 -3.18 -5.93
N HIS A 325 8.06 -2.17 -5.25
CA HIS A 325 7.25 -1.14 -5.87
C HIS A 325 7.97 0.20 -5.98
N GLN A 326 7.55 0.98 -6.97
CA GLN A 326 7.86 2.40 -7.03
C GLN A 326 6.64 3.16 -6.50
N SER A 327 6.50 3.18 -5.17
CA SER A 327 5.32 3.72 -4.51
C SER A 327 5.63 4.93 -3.64
N ILE A 328 4.66 5.82 -3.52
CA ILE A 328 4.70 6.93 -2.60
C ILE A 328 4.07 6.49 -1.29
N PHE A 329 4.82 6.58 -0.20
CA PHE A 329 4.32 6.32 1.14
C PHE A 329 4.41 7.56 2.03
N ASP A 330 3.36 7.82 2.79
CA ASP A 330 3.36 8.72 3.95
C ASP A 330 2.43 8.13 5.03
N PRO A 331 2.97 7.52 6.09
CA PRO A 331 2.18 6.91 7.14
C PRO A 331 1.51 7.93 8.08
N GLU A 332 1.88 9.22 8.00
CA GLU A 332 1.36 10.28 8.89
C GLU A 332 0.39 11.23 8.19
N CYS A 333 0.24 11.13 6.87
CA CYS A 333 -0.59 12.03 6.07
C CYS A 333 -1.58 11.26 5.22
N SER A 334 -2.88 11.53 5.41
CA SER A 334 -3.92 10.96 4.56
C SER A 334 -3.71 11.35 3.11
N TYR A 335 -3.91 10.38 2.22
CA TYR A 335 -3.93 10.63 0.79
C TYR A 335 -4.89 11.76 0.40
N ARG A 336 -6.00 11.97 1.13
CA ARG A 336 -6.98 13.03 0.83
C ARG A 336 -6.37 14.42 0.98
N ILE A 337 -5.57 14.61 2.03
CA ILE A 337 -4.83 15.87 2.26
C ILE A 337 -3.87 16.10 1.10
N TRP A 338 -3.11 15.06 0.74
CA TRP A 338 -2.18 15.11 -0.38
C TRP A 338 -2.90 15.44 -1.71
N GLN A 339 -4.00 14.74 -2.01
CA GLN A 339 -4.80 14.98 -3.21
C GLN A 339 -5.32 16.41 -3.24
N ASN A 340 -5.84 16.91 -2.12
CA ASN A 340 -6.31 18.28 -2.03
C ASN A 340 -5.19 19.30 -2.26
N ARG A 341 -4.00 19.09 -1.68
CA ARG A 341 -2.85 19.99 -1.87
C ARG A 341 -2.49 20.19 -3.34
N PHE A 342 -2.53 19.13 -4.16
CA PHE A 342 -2.14 19.21 -5.58
C PHE A 342 -3.29 19.45 -6.57
N TYR A 343 -4.51 18.97 -6.26
CA TYR A 343 -5.67 19.06 -7.15
C TYR A 343 -6.69 20.14 -6.74
N GLY A 344 -6.58 20.66 -5.52
CA GLY A 344 -7.41 21.74 -4.99
C GLY A 344 -6.88 23.14 -5.29
N VAL A 345 -5.70 23.26 -5.92
CA VAL A 345 -4.99 24.53 -6.16
C VAL A 345 -5.91 25.63 -6.74
N PHE A 346 -6.78 25.28 -7.67
CA PHE A 346 -7.66 26.22 -8.39
C PHE A 346 -9.13 26.15 -7.95
N GLN A 347 -9.44 25.47 -6.85
CA GLN A 347 -10.78 25.42 -6.27
C GLN A 347 -10.96 26.59 -5.28
N ILE A 348 -10.98 27.81 -5.81
CA ILE A 348 -10.91 29.05 -5.02
C ILE A 348 -12.30 29.70 -4.95
N THR A 349 -12.76 30.02 -3.75
CA THR A 349 -14.01 30.77 -3.52
C THR A 349 -13.76 32.28 -3.55
N SER A 350 -14.77 33.08 -3.86
CA SER A 350 -14.67 34.56 -3.98
C SER A 350 -14.17 35.27 -2.71
N GLU A 351 -14.35 34.66 -1.54
CA GLU A 351 -13.92 35.20 -0.25
C GLU A 351 -12.43 34.97 0.05
N LYS A 352 -11.75 34.12 -0.73
CA LYS A 352 -10.38 33.73 -0.49
C LYS A 352 -9.39 34.70 -1.15
N VAL A 353 -8.34 35.02 -0.42
CA VAL A 353 -7.20 35.82 -0.86
C VAL A 353 -6.08 34.88 -1.27
N ILE A 354 -5.67 34.98 -2.54
CA ILE A 354 -4.62 34.16 -3.11
C ILE A 354 -3.25 34.69 -2.66
N VAL A 355 -2.43 33.79 -2.13
CA VAL A 355 -1.05 34.05 -1.74
C VAL A 355 -0.16 33.05 -2.47
N LEU A 356 0.91 33.52 -3.11
CA LEU A 356 1.94 32.63 -3.67
C LEU A 356 3.18 32.63 -2.77
N PHE A 357 3.59 31.44 -2.33
CA PHE A 357 4.78 31.22 -1.53
C PHE A 357 5.88 30.64 -2.41
N GLY A 358 6.90 31.44 -2.68
CA GLY A 358 8.01 31.14 -3.58
C GLY A 358 7.95 32.04 -4.80
N THR A 359 9.02 32.80 -5.04
CA THR A 359 9.05 33.85 -6.08
C THR A 359 10.02 33.57 -7.23
N GLY A 360 10.44 32.31 -7.40
CA GLY A 360 11.34 31.85 -8.47
C GLY A 360 10.62 31.55 -9.80
N GLN A 361 11.22 30.70 -10.64
CA GLN A 361 10.70 30.33 -11.97
C GLN A 361 9.30 29.69 -11.95
N MET A 362 8.97 29.01 -10.85
CA MET A 362 7.66 28.38 -10.70
C MET A 362 6.53 29.39 -10.53
N LEU A 363 6.82 30.54 -9.90
CA LEU A 363 5.91 31.70 -9.90
C LEU A 363 5.72 32.23 -11.31
N ASP A 364 6.79 32.32 -12.10
CA ASP A 364 6.72 32.89 -13.46
C ASP A 364 5.80 32.06 -14.36
N ASP A 365 5.93 30.73 -14.29
CA ASP A 365 5.05 29.80 -15.01
C ASP A 365 3.60 29.84 -14.50
N TYR A 366 3.38 29.93 -13.18
CA TYR A 366 2.05 30.14 -12.62
C TYR A 366 1.41 31.41 -13.17
N MET A 367 2.14 32.53 -13.13
CA MET A 367 1.63 33.83 -13.57
C MET A 367 1.31 33.83 -15.07
N GLN A 368 2.16 33.20 -15.88
CA GLN A 368 1.93 33.07 -17.33
C GLN A 368 0.66 32.28 -17.65
N LYS A 369 0.40 31.17 -16.95
CA LYS A 369 -0.72 30.26 -17.25
C LYS A 369 -2.03 30.67 -16.56
N TYR A 370 -1.92 31.15 -15.32
CA TYR A 370 -3.05 31.26 -14.39
C TYR A 370 -3.17 32.64 -13.75
N GLY A 371 -2.13 33.47 -13.80
CA GLY A 371 -2.09 34.75 -13.08
C GLY A 371 -3.20 35.74 -13.47
N ALA A 372 -3.73 35.65 -14.70
CA ALA A 372 -4.85 36.48 -15.15
C ALA A 372 -6.19 36.07 -14.51
N GLN A 373 -6.40 34.77 -14.30
CA GLN A 373 -7.63 34.24 -13.69
C GLN A 373 -7.55 34.18 -12.17
N TYR A 374 -6.36 33.90 -11.64
CA TYR A 374 -6.09 33.63 -10.23
C TYR A 374 -4.94 34.53 -9.74
N THR A 375 -5.17 35.84 -9.81
CA THR A 375 -4.17 36.86 -9.46
C THR A 375 -3.89 36.83 -7.96
N PRO A 376 -2.62 36.67 -7.55
CA PRO A 376 -2.27 36.73 -6.14
C PRO A 376 -2.29 38.16 -5.61
N LYS A 377 -2.67 38.30 -4.33
CA LYS A 377 -2.58 39.58 -3.62
C LYS A 377 -1.24 39.75 -2.91
N TYR A 378 -0.61 38.63 -2.53
CA TYR A 378 0.65 38.62 -1.79
C TYR A 378 1.63 37.62 -2.39
N LEU A 379 2.90 38.03 -2.44
CA LEU A 379 4.04 37.17 -2.74
C LEU A 379 4.88 37.00 -1.48
N ILE A 380 5.18 35.75 -1.12
CA ILE A 380 5.92 35.39 0.08
C ILE A 380 7.18 34.60 -0.32
N ASP A 381 8.32 34.85 0.32
CA ASP A 381 9.53 34.06 0.11
C ASP A 381 10.37 33.98 1.40
N ASN A 382 11.12 32.89 1.59
CA ASN A 382 12.01 32.72 2.74
C ASN A 382 13.32 33.50 2.58
N SER A 383 13.70 33.84 1.35
CA SER A 383 14.89 34.63 1.03
C SER A 383 14.75 36.08 1.49
N ALA A 384 15.45 36.47 2.56
CA ALA A 384 15.45 37.82 3.09
C ALA A 384 15.94 38.87 2.07
N GLU A 385 16.85 38.48 1.18
CA GLU A 385 17.37 39.30 0.09
C GLU A 385 16.32 39.65 -0.99
N LYS A 386 15.16 38.99 -0.98
CA LYS A 386 14.04 39.28 -1.89
C LYS A 386 13.00 40.20 -1.28
N TRP A 387 12.97 40.34 0.05
CA TRP A 387 11.93 41.12 0.72
C TRP A 387 12.00 42.61 0.33
N GLY A 388 10.83 43.21 0.14
CA GLY A 388 10.70 44.60 -0.32
C GLY A 388 10.92 44.81 -1.82
N LYS A 389 11.41 43.80 -2.55
CA LYS A 389 11.46 43.85 -4.02
C LYS A 389 10.07 43.62 -4.61
N GLU A 390 9.84 44.18 -5.79
CA GLU A 390 8.59 44.02 -6.52
C GLU A 390 8.73 42.96 -7.62
N LYS A 391 7.69 42.14 -7.80
CA LYS A 391 7.55 41.23 -8.94
C LYS A 391 6.09 41.16 -9.37
N TYR A 392 5.83 41.33 -10.67
CA TYR A 392 4.47 41.43 -11.22
C TYR A 392 3.58 42.49 -10.54
N GLY A 393 4.16 43.62 -10.11
CA GLY A 393 3.39 44.67 -9.41
C GLY A 393 3.10 44.38 -7.93
N ILE A 394 3.66 43.30 -7.37
CA ILE A 394 3.39 42.86 -5.99
C ILE A 394 4.70 42.82 -5.20
N ILE A 395 4.68 43.40 -4.01
CA ILE A 395 5.83 43.42 -3.10
C ILE A 395 6.03 42.04 -2.46
N ILE A 396 7.27 41.54 -2.52
CA ILE A 396 7.66 40.28 -1.89
C ILE A 396 7.84 40.51 -0.39
N SER A 397 7.12 39.73 0.41
CA SER A 397 7.10 39.84 1.88
C SER A 397 7.67 38.60 2.55
N ARG A 398 8.03 38.75 3.83
CA ARG A 398 8.43 37.66 4.71
C ARG A 398 7.23 36.78 5.11
N PRO A 399 7.44 35.51 5.49
CA PRO A 399 6.35 34.59 5.84
C PRO A 399 5.46 35.05 6.99
N GLU A 400 6.00 35.77 7.97
CA GLU A 400 5.28 36.19 9.18
C GLU A 400 4.08 37.10 8.87
N CYS A 401 4.11 37.82 7.75
CA CYS A 401 2.99 38.67 7.30
C CYS A 401 1.70 37.89 7.05
N LEU A 402 1.78 36.55 6.89
CA LEU A 402 0.59 35.70 6.78
C LEU A 402 -0.24 35.69 8.07
N MET A 403 0.38 35.94 9.22
CA MET A 403 -0.33 35.97 10.51
C MET A 403 -1.28 37.17 10.63
N ASP A 404 -1.04 38.21 9.82
CA ASP A 404 -1.86 39.43 9.80
C ASP A 404 -3.17 39.23 9.02
N ILE A 405 -3.31 38.10 8.31
CA ILE A 405 -4.48 37.80 7.49
C ILE A 405 -5.27 36.67 8.16
N PRO A 406 -6.61 36.80 8.33
CA PRO A 406 -7.42 35.73 8.89
C PRO A 406 -7.26 34.43 8.11
N LYS A 407 -6.86 33.35 8.80
CA LYS A 407 -6.55 32.04 8.19
C LYS A 407 -7.65 31.53 7.26
N LYS A 408 -8.92 31.68 7.66
CA LYS A 408 -10.09 31.28 6.86
C LYS A 408 -10.17 31.99 5.50
N ASN A 409 -9.61 33.19 5.38
CA ASN A 409 -9.60 33.98 4.14
C ASN A 409 -8.37 33.66 3.27
N LEU A 410 -7.42 32.86 3.71
CA LEU A 410 -6.20 32.58 2.95
C LEU A 410 -6.37 31.38 2.01
N HIS A 411 -5.81 31.52 0.81
CA HIS A 411 -5.56 30.43 -0.12
C HIS A 411 -4.08 30.46 -0.52
N ILE A 412 -3.27 29.73 0.26
CA ILE A 412 -1.81 29.71 0.11
C ILE A 412 -1.43 28.67 -0.92
N ILE A 413 -0.75 29.09 -1.99
CA ILE A 413 -0.22 28.21 -3.03
C ILE A 413 1.29 28.28 -2.98
N ILE A 414 1.95 27.15 -2.75
CA ILE A 414 3.40 27.04 -2.79
C ILE A 414 3.83 26.89 -4.25
N CYS A 415 4.65 27.83 -4.71
CA CYS A 415 5.29 27.87 -6.03
C CYS A 415 6.81 27.72 -5.87
N ASN A 416 7.23 26.60 -5.28
CA ASN A 416 8.64 26.30 -5.03
C ASN A 416 8.90 24.79 -5.03
N ILE A 417 10.08 24.38 -5.50
CA ILE A 417 10.51 22.97 -5.44
C ILE A 417 10.70 22.47 -3.99
N TYR A 418 11.00 23.36 -3.05
CA TYR A 418 11.13 23.06 -1.61
C TYR A 418 9.77 23.07 -0.89
N TYR A 419 8.71 22.64 -1.56
CA TYR A 419 7.34 22.74 -1.06
C TYR A 419 7.10 21.94 0.23
N ARG A 420 7.87 20.87 0.47
CA ARG A 420 7.76 20.09 1.72
C ARG A 420 8.27 20.87 2.92
N GLN A 421 9.43 21.51 2.78
CA GLN A 421 10.03 22.32 3.84
C GLN A 421 9.14 23.53 4.14
N ILE A 422 8.63 24.18 3.10
CA ILE A 422 7.69 25.31 3.21
C ILE A 422 6.36 24.83 3.82
N GLY A 423 5.86 23.66 3.43
CA GLY A 423 4.67 23.06 4.03
C GLY A 423 4.82 22.82 5.54
N LYS A 424 5.93 22.19 5.97
CA LYS A 424 6.25 22.01 7.40
C LYS A 424 6.40 23.34 8.13
N GLN A 425 6.93 24.37 7.48
CA GLN A 425 7.00 25.71 8.05
C GLN A 425 5.59 26.30 8.24
N LEU A 426 4.72 26.21 7.23
CA LEU A 426 3.34 26.66 7.32
C LEU A 426 2.57 25.92 8.43
N GLU A 427 2.73 24.60 8.54
CA GLU A 427 2.14 23.79 9.60
C GLU A 427 2.60 24.24 11.00
N LYS A 428 3.90 24.51 11.18
CA LYS A 428 4.46 25.07 12.42
C LYS A 428 3.92 26.47 12.75
N MET A 429 3.63 27.27 11.72
CA MET A 429 2.95 28.56 11.85
C MET A 429 1.43 28.41 12.05
N GLY A 430 0.91 27.19 12.07
CA GLY A 430 -0.49 26.86 12.30
C GLY A 430 -1.38 27.02 11.06
N PHE A 431 -0.81 26.96 9.86
CA PHE A 431 -1.54 26.89 8.58
C PHE A 431 -1.55 25.44 8.09
N SER A 432 -2.70 24.78 8.22
CA SER A 432 -2.91 23.42 7.72
C SER A 432 -3.46 23.37 6.29
N GLU A 433 -4.16 24.42 5.86
CA GLU A 433 -4.71 24.56 4.51
C GLU A 433 -3.74 25.32 3.61
N TYR A 434 -3.04 24.58 2.75
CA TYR A 434 -2.21 25.11 1.69
C TYR A 434 -2.19 24.17 0.49
N TYR A 435 -1.77 24.70 -0.65
CA TYR A 435 -1.77 24.03 -1.94
C TYR A 435 -0.39 24.09 -2.56
N ILE A 436 -0.12 23.20 -3.51
CA ILE A 436 1.19 23.09 -4.15
C ILE A 436 0.98 23.17 -5.66
N TYR A 437 1.51 24.24 -6.24
CA TYR A 437 1.58 24.36 -7.69
C TYR A 437 2.84 23.66 -8.18
N VAL A 438 2.70 22.75 -9.14
CA VAL A 438 3.83 22.16 -9.86
C VAL A 438 3.61 22.27 -11.35
N GLN A 439 4.67 22.60 -12.07
CA GLN A 439 4.64 22.72 -13.53
C GLN A 439 4.46 21.34 -14.19
N ASN A 440 5.08 20.31 -13.60
CA ASN A 440 5.04 18.94 -14.06
C ASN A 440 4.80 17.98 -12.87
N LYS A 441 3.72 17.18 -12.95
CA LYS A 441 3.36 16.21 -11.91
C LYS A 441 4.38 15.08 -11.74
N ALA A 442 5.17 14.77 -12.77
CA ALA A 442 6.23 13.78 -12.69
C ALA A 442 7.28 14.14 -11.62
N TRP A 443 7.51 15.43 -11.38
CA TRP A 443 8.46 15.88 -10.34
C TRP A 443 8.01 15.52 -8.93
N ILE A 444 6.69 15.44 -8.69
CA ILE A 444 6.19 15.00 -7.38
C ILE A 444 6.65 13.57 -7.14
N ILE A 445 6.47 12.70 -8.14
CA ILE A 445 6.83 11.29 -8.05
C ILE A 445 8.32 11.13 -7.80
N GLU A 446 9.17 11.79 -8.61
CA GLU A 446 10.63 11.72 -8.47
C GLU A 446 11.11 12.18 -7.08
N ASP A 447 10.51 13.24 -6.55
CA ASP A 447 10.82 13.78 -5.22
C ASP A 447 10.43 12.79 -4.09
N PHE A 448 9.32 12.07 -4.23
CA PHE A 448 8.93 11.03 -3.27
C PHE A 448 9.80 9.77 -3.36
N MET A 449 10.26 9.40 -4.55
CA MET A 449 11.18 8.26 -4.69
C MET A 449 12.50 8.51 -3.95
N LYS A 450 13.07 9.72 -4.07
CA LYS A 450 14.29 10.10 -3.34
C LYS A 450 14.12 10.07 -1.82
N ASP A 451 12.95 10.44 -1.32
CA ASP A 451 12.64 10.48 0.11
C ASP A 451 12.40 9.09 0.73
N ASN A 452 12.02 8.09 -0.07
CA ASN A 452 11.89 6.71 0.41
C ASN A 452 13.26 6.06 0.64
N GLU A 453 14.30 6.50 -0.08
CA GLU A 453 15.67 5.97 0.03
C GLU A 453 16.40 6.45 1.30
N GLY A 454 15.82 7.40 2.04
CA GLY A 454 16.32 7.87 3.34
C GLY A 454 17.30 9.02 3.23
#